data_AF-A0A7K1F4R1-F1
#
_entry.id   AF-A0A7K1F4R1-F1
#
_cell.length_a   1.000
_cell.length_b   1.000
_cell.length_c   1.000
_cell.angle_alpha   90.00
_cell.angle_beta   90.00
_cell.angle_gamma   90.00
#
_symmetry.space_group_name_H-M   'P 1'
#
loop_
_entity.id
_entity.type
_entity.pdbx_description
1 polymer ?
#
loop_
_entity_poly.entity_id
_entity_poly.type
_entity_poly.pdbx_seq_one_letter_code
_entity_poly.pdbx_strand_id
1 'polypeptide(L)'
;MNRIALVTVGDELLNGAVVDTSTAWLGDQLALEGYALVISISVQDELSAISDAILSAIARADAVIVSGGLGPTSDDLTRLGVARAARVEVAQRKDLVALITARYALRNMQVPGQALVMADLPIGASALINNSGSAPGIFMEIESVPLFALPGVPHEMRDMFVSEVLPELRKRLSGVRQHTFIVRVALLGESAVSESLRDWESNLPSGVSVAYLASLGDVEVKISSESARQAEECATLAAELIGDSVYAIDEARALRSTLASAVLHLMREQDETLATVESLTGGGLAQLLTDIPGASEVYLGGAVTYQAGCKHQLAVVPEEMMSTRGTVDAQVAKAMAR
;
A
#
# COMPACT_ATOMS: atom_id res chain seq x y z
N MET A 1 -18.44 -12.84 6.97
CA MET A 1 -17.24 -11.98 6.88
C MET A 1 -17.43 -10.82 7.85
N ASN A 2 -16.48 -10.56 8.75
CA ASN A 2 -16.62 -9.41 9.67
C ASN A 2 -16.53 -8.11 8.88
N ARG A 3 -17.34 -7.14 9.26
CA ARG A 3 -17.52 -5.86 8.58
C ARG A 3 -16.69 -4.79 9.25
N ILE A 4 -15.94 -4.04 8.46
CA ILE A 4 -15.10 -2.94 8.91
C ILE A 4 -15.60 -1.67 8.24
N ALA A 5 -15.66 -0.59 9.00
CA ALA A 5 -15.91 0.74 8.48
C ALA A 5 -14.61 1.57 8.55
N LEU A 6 -14.41 2.43 7.55
CA LEU A 6 -13.34 3.39 7.52
C LEU A 6 -13.89 4.82 7.58
N VAL A 7 -13.28 5.66 8.38
CA VAL A 7 -13.48 7.11 8.38
C VAL A 7 -12.15 7.77 8.04
N THR A 8 -12.10 8.52 6.95
CA THR A 8 -10.94 9.35 6.60
C THR A 8 -11.21 10.81 6.95
N VAL A 9 -10.27 11.46 7.63
CA VAL A 9 -10.39 12.83 8.12
C VAL A 9 -9.34 13.68 7.41
N GLY A 10 -9.79 14.73 6.73
CA GLY A 10 -8.93 15.67 6.03
C GLY A 10 -9.68 16.48 4.98
N ASP A 11 -9.66 17.81 5.10
CA ASP A 11 -10.26 18.72 4.11
C ASP A 11 -9.65 18.55 2.70
N GLU A 12 -8.36 18.22 2.62
CA GLU A 12 -7.63 17.95 1.39
C GLU A 12 -8.12 16.72 0.62
N LEU A 13 -8.77 15.77 1.31
CA LEU A 13 -9.40 14.61 0.69
C LEU A 13 -10.70 15.03 0.00
N LEU A 14 -11.49 15.89 0.65
CA LEU A 14 -12.80 16.33 0.15
C LEU A 14 -12.70 17.37 -0.95
N ASN A 15 -11.69 18.25 -0.89
CA ASN A 15 -11.42 19.21 -1.96
C ASN A 15 -10.59 18.62 -3.12
N GLY A 16 -10.16 17.36 -3.00
CA GLY A 16 -9.42 16.63 -4.04
C GLY A 16 -7.97 17.06 -4.22
N ALA A 17 -7.39 17.82 -3.28
CA ALA A 17 -5.97 18.15 -3.29
C ALA A 17 -5.09 16.91 -3.06
N VAL A 18 -5.60 15.91 -2.34
CA VAL A 18 -4.93 14.62 -2.11
C VAL A 18 -5.88 13.49 -2.46
N VAL A 19 -5.35 12.48 -3.17
CA VAL A 19 -6.07 11.23 -3.44
C VAL A 19 -6.09 10.38 -2.17
N ASP A 20 -7.27 9.90 -1.79
CA ASP A 20 -7.42 8.97 -0.67
C ASP A 20 -6.81 7.58 -0.98
N THR A 21 -5.49 7.50 -0.78
CA THR A 21 -4.74 6.23 -0.89
C THR A 21 -4.88 5.37 0.37
N SER A 22 -5.38 5.93 1.47
CA SER A 22 -5.59 5.22 2.73
C SER A 22 -6.73 4.23 2.60
N THR A 23 -7.86 4.65 2.03
CA THR A 23 -8.99 3.76 1.73
C THR A 23 -8.58 2.61 0.81
N ALA A 24 -7.85 2.91 -0.27
CA ALA A 24 -7.39 1.90 -1.21
C ALA A 24 -6.47 0.86 -0.55
N TRP A 25 -5.50 1.31 0.24
CA TRP A 25 -4.55 0.41 0.89
C TRP A 25 -5.21 -0.41 2.02
N LEU A 26 -5.98 0.22 2.91
CA LEU A 26 -6.67 -0.50 3.99
C LEU A 26 -7.69 -1.50 3.45
N GLY A 27 -8.41 -1.17 2.37
CA GLY A 27 -9.33 -2.09 1.72
C GLY A 27 -8.63 -3.36 1.21
N ASP A 28 -7.48 -3.22 0.54
CA ASP A 28 -6.67 -4.36 0.08
C ASP A 28 -6.21 -5.20 1.28
N GLN A 29 -5.63 -4.59 2.31
CA GLN A 29 -5.11 -5.32 3.47
C GLN A 29 -6.21 -6.03 4.27
N LEU A 30 -7.37 -5.41 4.44
CA LEU A 30 -8.51 -6.01 5.11
C LEU A 30 -9.06 -7.21 4.32
N ALA A 31 -9.14 -7.09 2.99
CA ALA A 31 -9.60 -8.19 2.14
C ALA A 31 -8.69 -9.42 2.25
N LEU A 32 -7.36 -9.23 2.29
CA LEU A 32 -6.37 -10.31 2.50
C LEU A 32 -6.51 -11.01 3.86
N GLU A 33 -7.15 -10.35 4.82
CA GLU A 33 -7.40 -10.89 6.15
C GLU A 33 -8.82 -11.46 6.29
N GLY A 34 -9.60 -11.48 5.21
CA GLY A 34 -10.98 -11.97 5.22
C GLY A 34 -11.94 -11.00 5.94
N TYR A 35 -11.64 -9.71 5.91
CA TYR A 35 -12.52 -8.65 6.41
C TYR A 35 -13.15 -7.87 5.26
N ALA A 36 -14.40 -7.46 5.45
CA ALA A 36 -15.14 -6.67 4.48
C ALA A 36 -15.05 -5.18 4.84
N LEU A 37 -14.39 -4.36 4.03
CA LEU A 37 -14.56 -2.91 4.15
C LEU A 37 -15.92 -2.54 3.54
N VAL A 38 -16.95 -2.40 4.39
CA VAL A 38 -18.35 -2.24 3.94
C VAL A 38 -18.75 -0.80 3.71
N ILE A 39 -18.01 0.14 4.30
CA ILE A 39 -18.25 1.57 4.13
C ILE A 39 -16.94 2.34 4.35
N SER A 40 -16.73 3.36 3.53
CA SER A 40 -15.72 4.41 3.76
C SER A 40 -16.42 5.77 3.79
N ILE A 41 -16.09 6.61 4.76
CA ILE A 41 -16.68 7.94 4.98
C ILE A 41 -15.54 8.95 5.08
N SER A 42 -15.47 9.89 4.14
CA SER A 42 -14.52 11.01 4.23
C SER A 42 -15.21 12.22 4.84
N VAL A 43 -14.56 12.86 5.81
CA VAL A 43 -15.08 14.03 6.53
C VAL A 43 -14.06 15.16 6.63
N GLN A 44 -14.59 16.37 6.83
CA GLN A 44 -13.80 17.56 7.12
C GLN A 44 -13.10 17.47 8.48
N ASP A 45 -12.10 18.33 8.66
CA ASP A 45 -11.42 18.56 9.94
C ASP A 45 -12.31 19.37 10.91
N GLU A 46 -13.50 18.84 11.19
CA GLU A 46 -14.50 19.45 12.07
C GLU A 46 -14.99 18.44 13.10
N LEU A 47 -15.08 18.88 14.35
CA LEU A 47 -15.33 18.03 15.51
C LEU A 47 -16.66 17.25 15.40
N SER A 48 -17.74 17.91 14.98
CA SER A 48 -19.04 17.26 14.82
C SER A 48 -19.07 16.30 13.63
N ALA A 49 -18.46 16.67 12.50
CA ALA A 49 -18.35 15.81 11.33
C ALA A 49 -17.62 14.49 11.67
N ILE A 50 -16.49 14.58 12.39
CA ILE A 50 -15.73 13.40 12.84
C ILE A 50 -16.58 12.55 13.79
N SER A 51 -17.18 13.15 14.83
CA SER A 51 -17.95 12.38 15.81
C SER A 51 -19.17 11.70 15.19
N ASP A 52 -19.86 12.38 14.28
CA ASP A 52 -21.08 11.86 13.65
C ASP A 52 -20.74 10.73 12.67
N ALA A 53 -19.64 10.85 11.91
CA ALA A 53 -19.14 9.77 11.06
C ALA A 53 -18.72 8.54 11.86
N ILE A 54 -18.04 8.72 13.00
CA ILE A 54 -17.67 7.62 13.91
C ILE A 54 -18.92 6.89 14.40
N LEU A 55 -19.93 7.61 14.91
CA LEU A 55 -21.16 6.99 15.40
C LEU A 55 -21.93 6.28 14.26
N SER A 56 -21.95 6.88 13.07
CA SER A 56 -22.54 6.28 11.88
C SER A 56 -21.81 4.99 11.46
N ALA A 57 -20.48 4.95 11.59
CA ALA A 57 -19.65 3.78 11.30
C ALA A 57 -19.86 2.65 12.32
N ILE A 58 -19.89 2.98 13.61
CA ILE A 58 -20.15 2.04 14.72
C ILE A 58 -21.47 1.30 14.52
N ALA A 59 -22.52 2.00 14.07
CA ALA A 59 -23.83 1.40 13.84
C ALA A 59 -23.88 0.37 12.69
N ARG A 60 -22.85 0.31 11.83
CA ARG A 60 -22.87 -0.46 10.58
C ARG A 60 -21.77 -1.52 10.45
N ALA A 61 -20.80 -1.52 11.36
CA ALA A 61 -19.63 -2.37 11.26
C ALA A 61 -19.29 -3.03 12.61
N ASP A 62 -18.50 -4.10 12.53
CA ASP A 62 -18.04 -4.88 13.67
C ASP A 62 -16.71 -4.30 14.21
N ALA A 63 -16.04 -3.42 13.46
CA ALA A 63 -14.96 -2.54 13.91
C ALA A 63 -14.88 -1.25 13.05
N VAL A 64 -14.29 -0.20 13.60
CA VAL A 64 -14.08 1.08 12.92
C VAL A 64 -12.60 1.45 12.89
N ILE A 65 -12.12 1.87 11.73
CA ILE A 65 -10.80 2.48 11.56
C ILE A 65 -11.01 3.95 11.20
N VAL A 66 -10.28 4.85 11.86
CA VAL A 66 -10.23 6.28 11.54
C VAL A 66 -8.80 6.59 11.10
N SER A 67 -8.62 7.37 10.03
CA SER A 67 -7.30 7.77 9.53
C SER A 67 -7.26 9.27 9.31
N GLY A 68 -6.29 9.95 9.92
CA GLY A 68 -6.12 11.42 9.82
C GLY A 68 -6.46 12.17 11.11
N GLY A 69 -6.06 13.44 11.18
CA GLY A 69 -6.39 14.36 12.28
C GLY A 69 -5.79 14.04 13.66
N LEU A 70 -4.67 13.30 13.72
CA LEU A 70 -3.98 12.93 14.97
C LEU A 70 -2.69 13.73 15.25
N GLY A 71 -2.28 14.59 14.33
CA GLY A 71 -1.08 15.39 14.49
C GLY A 71 -1.23 16.49 15.55
N PRO A 72 -0.24 17.40 15.58
CA PRO A 72 -0.20 18.46 16.58
C PRO A 72 -1.00 19.71 16.16
N THR A 73 -1.49 19.87 14.94
CA THR A 73 -2.05 21.15 14.49
C THR A 73 -3.46 21.41 15.05
N SER A 74 -3.98 22.61 14.84
CA SER A 74 -5.28 23.02 15.43
C SER A 74 -6.49 22.36 14.76
N ASP A 75 -6.33 21.96 13.51
CA ASP A 75 -7.27 21.19 12.69
C ASP A 75 -7.16 19.67 12.93
N ASP A 76 -6.10 19.18 13.58
CA ASP A 76 -6.03 17.79 14.05
C ASP A 76 -7.02 17.55 15.20
N LEU A 77 -8.26 17.22 14.86
CA LEU A 77 -9.38 17.11 15.80
C LEU A 77 -9.82 15.67 16.09
N THR A 78 -9.22 14.65 15.48
CA THR A 78 -9.67 13.25 15.59
C THR A 78 -9.70 12.75 17.03
N ARG A 79 -8.70 13.10 17.85
CA ARG A 79 -8.69 12.74 19.30
C ARG A 79 -9.94 13.27 20.04
N LEU A 80 -10.36 14.49 19.71
CA LEU A 80 -11.54 15.12 20.29
C LEU A 80 -12.82 14.54 19.70
N GLY A 81 -12.83 14.21 18.41
CA GLY A 81 -13.95 13.54 17.73
C GLY A 81 -14.24 12.16 18.33
N VAL A 82 -13.20 11.36 18.58
CA VAL A 82 -13.33 10.06 19.27
C VAL A 82 -13.88 10.26 20.69
N ALA A 83 -13.32 11.21 21.46
CA ALA A 83 -13.80 11.50 22.81
C ALA A 83 -15.27 11.93 22.83
N ARG A 84 -15.68 12.77 21.88
CA ARG A 84 -17.07 13.23 21.71
C ARG A 84 -18.01 12.08 21.37
N ALA A 85 -17.62 11.19 20.45
CA ALA A 85 -18.40 10.00 20.10
C ALA A 85 -18.57 9.05 21.31
N ALA A 86 -17.49 8.86 22.08
CA ALA A 86 -17.48 8.06 23.30
C ALA A 86 -18.13 8.74 24.51
N ARG A 87 -18.45 10.05 24.41
CA ARG A 87 -18.99 10.89 25.49
C ARG A 87 -18.08 10.94 26.73
N VAL A 88 -16.78 11.05 26.49
CA VAL A 88 -15.76 11.20 27.53
C VAL A 88 -14.94 12.46 27.29
N GLU A 89 -14.21 12.90 28.32
CA GLU A 89 -13.19 13.95 28.17
C GLU A 89 -11.88 13.38 27.63
N VAL A 90 -10.97 14.25 27.20
CA VAL A 90 -9.58 13.90 26.91
C VAL A 90 -8.68 14.22 28.09
N ALA A 91 -7.65 13.41 28.32
CA ALA A 91 -6.67 13.65 29.36
C ALA A 91 -5.25 13.40 28.85
N GLN A 92 -4.33 14.25 29.27
CA GLN A 92 -2.92 14.12 28.90
C GLN A 92 -2.27 12.92 29.60
N ARG A 93 -1.62 12.08 28.81
CA ARG A 93 -0.91 10.88 29.27
C ARG A 93 0.58 11.17 29.48
N LYS A 94 1.04 11.10 30.72
CA LYS A 94 2.45 11.39 31.10
C LYS A 94 3.45 10.48 30.39
N ASP A 95 3.08 9.21 30.19
CA ASP A 95 3.85 8.23 29.43
C ASP A 95 4.03 8.64 27.96
N LEU A 96 2.98 9.18 27.33
CA LEU A 96 3.05 9.65 25.95
C LEU A 96 3.78 10.98 25.81
N VAL A 97 3.66 11.88 26.79
CA VAL A 97 4.48 13.10 26.87
C VAL A 97 5.96 12.74 26.88
N ALA A 98 6.36 11.76 27.70
CA ALA A 98 7.74 11.29 27.74
C ALA A 98 8.19 10.67 26.39
N LEU A 99 7.32 9.87 25.76
CA LEU A 99 7.61 9.27 24.45
C LEU A 99 7.81 10.33 23.35
N ILE A 100 6.90 11.30 23.25
CA ILE A 100 6.99 12.41 22.29
C ILE A 100 8.26 13.22 22.57
N THR A 101 8.53 13.54 23.84
CA THR A 101 9.73 14.29 24.22
C THR A 101 11.02 13.58 23.82
N ALA A 102 11.10 12.26 24.04
CA ALA A 102 12.23 11.44 23.63
C ALA A 102 12.44 11.45 22.11
N ARG A 103 11.36 11.41 21.31
CA ARG A 103 11.45 11.46 19.83
C ARG A 103 12.00 12.78 19.31
N TYR A 104 11.57 13.90 19.87
CA TYR A 104 12.13 15.20 19.51
C TYR A 104 13.60 15.30 19.92
N ALA A 105 13.97 14.77 21.08
CA ALA A 105 15.35 14.74 21.55
C ALA A 105 16.28 13.94 20.63
N LEU A 106 15.82 12.79 20.08
CA LEU A 106 16.59 12.01 19.09
C LEU A 106 16.95 12.80 17.82
N ARG A 107 16.14 13.82 17.50
CA ARG A 107 16.35 14.72 16.35
C ARG A 107 17.06 16.02 16.74
N ASN A 108 17.55 16.13 17.98
CA ASN A 108 18.09 17.37 18.56
C ASN A 108 17.13 18.57 18.46
N MET A 109 15.82 18.32 18.54
CA MET A 109 14.79 19.34 18.46
C MET A 109 14.19 19.64 19.85
N GLN A 110 13.86 20.91 20.08
CA GLN A 110 13.01 21.30 21.20
C GLN A 110 11.57 20.86 20.95
N VAL A 111 10.87 20.40 21.99
CA VAL A 111 9.46 20.00 21.90
C VAL A 111 8.59 21.25 21.86
N PRO A 112 7.86 21.52 20.76
CA PRO A 112 6.86 22.59 20.75
C PRO A 112 5.75 22.24 21.75
N GLY A 113 5.25 23.22 22.51
CA GLY A 113 4.15 22.97 23.46
C GLY A 113 2.92 22.35 22.79
N GLN A 114 2.64 22.77 21.56
CA GLN A 114 1.56 22.23 20.74
C GLN A 114 1.75 20.72 20.42
N ALA A 115 2.99 20.22 20.31
CA ALA A 115 3.23 18.81 20.06
C ALA A 115 2.80 17.91 21.22
N LEU A 116 2.73 18.46 22.45
CA LEU A 116 2.28 17.71 23.62
C LEU A 116 0.78 17.39 23.58
N VAL A 117 -0.01 18.07 22.76
CA VAL A 117 -1.44 17.77 22.58
C VAL A 117 -1.66 16.37 21.99
N MET A 118 -0.66 15.82 21.28
CA MET A 118 -0.71 14.44 20.78
C MET A 118 -0.66 13.40 21.92
N ALA A 119 -0.31 13.81 23.15
CA ALA A 119 -0.39 12.96 24.33
C ALA A 119 -1.79 12.95 24.98
N ASP A 120 -2.73 13.74 24.47
CA ASP A 120 -4.10 13.79 24.98
C ASP A 120 -4.93 12.69 24.33
N LEU A 121 -5.40 11.74 25.15
CA LEU A 121 -6.26 10.64 24.70
C LEU A 121 -7.64 10.73 25.36
N PRO A 122 -8.70 10.23 24.70
CA PRO A 122 -9.99 10.00 25.34
C PRO A 122 -9.82 9.15 26.62
N ILE A 123 -10.49 9.52 27.70
CA ILE A 123 -10.47 8.73 28.94
C ILE A 123 -11.04 7.33 28.66
N GLY A 124 -10.27 6.30 29.00
CA GLY A 124 -10.61 4.89 28.73
C GLY A 124 -9.99 4.35 27.43
N ALA A 125 -9.36 5.19 26.61
CA ALA A 125 -8.61 4.74 25.46
C ALA A 125 -7.21 4.23 25.83
N SER A 126 -6.69 3.31 25.02
CA SER A 126 -5.30 2.88 25.01
C SER A 126 -4.55 3.52 23.84
N ALA A 127 -3.26 3.78 24.00
CA ALA A 127 -2.43 4.30 22.93
C ALA A 127 -1.95 3.16 22.04
N LEU A 128 -1.99 3.35 20.72
CA LEU A 128 -1.32 2.50 19.75
C LEU A 128 0.06 3.07 19.44
N ILE A 129 1.10 2.23 19.46
CA ILE A 129 2.47 2.70 19.30
C ILE A 129 2.75 3.05 17.83
N ASN A 130 3.13 4.30 17.58
CA ASN A 130 3.56 4.74 16.26
C ASN A 130 5.08 4.67 16.12
N ASN A 131 5.67 3.61 15.59
CA ASN A 131 7.14 3.52 15.49
C ASN A 131 7.76 4.46 14.44
N SER A 132 6.95 4.95 13.49
CA SER A 132 7.44 5.68 12.31
C SER A 132 7.17 7.19 12.38
N GLY A 133 6.31 7.62 13.30
CA GLY A 133 5.91 9.01 13.50
C GLY A 133 6.05 9.50 14.92
N SER A 134 5.34 10.59 15.26
CA SER A 134 5.28 11.14 16.63
C SER A 134 3.90 11.04 17.28
N ALA A 135 2.84 11.09 16.47
CA ALA A 135 1.46 10.97 16.97
C ALA A 135 1.14 9.51 17.33
N PRO A 136 0.84 9.17 18.59
CA PRO A 136 0.33 7.85 18.92
C PRO A 136 -1.06 7.65 18.31
N GLY A 137 -1.39 6.40 17.97
CA GLY A 137 -2.76 6.06 17.59
C GLY A 137 -3.65 5.90 18.83
N ILE A 138 -4.95 5.73 18.59
CA ILE A 138 -5.96 5.59 19.65
C ILE A 138 -6.68 4.26 19.45
N PHE A 139 -6.76 3.44 20.50
CA PHE A 139 -7.65 2.30 20.56
C PHE A 139 -8.70 2.51 21.65
N MET A 140 -9.97 2.35 21.30
CA MET A 140 -11.09 2.47 22.25
C MET A 140 -12.25 1.57 21.83
N GLU A 141 -13.04 1.11 22.79
CA GLU A 141 -14.32 0.47 22.50
C GLU A 141 -15.45 1.48 22.73
N ILE A 142 -16.32 1.64 21.73
CA ILE A 142 -17.52 2.46 21.82
C ILE A 142 -18.71 1.54 21.52
N GLU A 143 -19.64 1.41 22.46
CA GLU A 143 -20.78 0.47 22.34
C GLU A 143 -20.36 -0.99 22.05
N SER A 144 -19.21 -1.42 22.60
CA SER A 144 -18.56 -2.73 22.35
C SER A 144 -17.98 -2.90 20.94
N VAL A 145 -18.00 -1.87 20.10
CA VAL A 145 -17.35 -1.86 18.79
C VAL A 145 -15.93 -1.31 18.95
N PRO A 146 -14.88 -2.07 18.58
CA PRO A 146 -13.51 -1.58 18.62
C PRO A 146 -13.30 -0.50 17.55
N LEU A 147 -12.72 0.62 17.99
CA LEU A 147 -12.32 1.75 17.17
C LEU A 147 -10.81 1.95 17.25
N PHE A 148 -10.18 2.11 16.09
CA PHE A 148 -8.76 2.39 15.94
C PHE A 148 -8.57 3.69 15.18
N ALA A 149 -7.96 4.71 15.78
CA ALA A 149 -7.57 5.94 15.08
C ALA A 149 -6.07 5.91 14.76
N LEU A 150 -5.73 6.16 13.50
CA LEU A 150 -4.39 6.10 12.93
C LEU A 150 -3.98 7.46 12.34
N PRO A 151 -2.67 7.75 12.24
CA PRO A 151 -2.19 8.96 11.56
C PRO A 151 -2.65 9.03 10.10
N GLY A 152 -2.74 10.23 9.52
CA GLY A 152 -3.05 10.41 8.10
C GLY A 152 -1.86 10.16 7.16
N VAL A 153 -0.64 10.20 7.70
CA VAL A 153 0.60 10.01 6.94
C VAL A 153 0.70 8.54 6.48
N PRO A 154 0.78 8.25 5.16
CA PRO A 154 0.61 6.89 4.65
C PRO A 154 1.57 5.85 5.25
N HIS A 155 2.86 6.14 5.38
CA HIS A 155 3.81 5.17 5.92
C HIS A 155 3.57 4.90 7.42
N GLU A 156 3.25 5.92 8.21
CA GLU A 156 2.91 5.76 9.63
C GLU A 156 1.64 4.94 9.83
N MET A 157 0.61 5.22 9.04
CA MET A 157 -0.66 4.50 9.06
C MET A 157 -0.50 3.02 8.72
N ARG A 158 0.29 2.71 7.67
CA ARG A 158 0.56 1.34 7.23
C ARG A 158 1.30 0.55 8.30
N ASP A 159 2.36 1.12 8.86
CA ASP A 159 3.16 0.46 9.89
C ASP A 159 2.33 0.19 11.15
N MET A 160 1.52 1.18 11.58
CA MET A 160 0.65 1.03 12.75
C MET A 160 -0.49 0.04 12.51
N PHE A 161 -1.06 0.02 11.30
CA PHE A 161 -2.09 -0.97 10.96
C PHE A 161 -1.54 -2.40 11.10
N VAL A 162 -0.36 -2.67 10.53
CA VAL A 162 0.25 -4.01 10.56
C VAL A 162 0.67 -4.39 11.98
N SER A 163 1.28 -3.48 12.73
CA SER A 163 1.88 -3.78 14.04
C SER A 163 0.88 -3.78 15.20
N GLU A 164 -0.16 -2.94 15.16
CA GLU A 164 -1.04 -2.69 16.30
C GLU A 164 -2.52 -3.06 16.00
N VAL A 165 -3.06 -2.59 14.87
CA VAL A 165 -4.50 -2.76 14.56
C VAL A 165 -4.82 -4.20 14.16
N LEU A 166 -4.04 -4.75 13.21
CA LEU A 166 -4.31 -6.05 12.64
C LEU A 166 -4.24 -7.19 13.67
N PRO A 167 -3.27 -7.23 14.61
CA PRO A 167 -3.28 -8.20 15.71
C PRO A 167 -4.54 -8.10 16.58
N GLU A 168 -4.99 -6.89 16.92
CA GLU A 168 -6.20 -6.69 17.71
C GLU A 168 -7.47 -7.09 16.95
N LEU A 169 -7.56 -6.78 15.65
CA LEU A 169 -8.66 -7.27 14.80
C LEU A 169 -8.72 -8.80 14.81
N ARG A 170 -7.59 -9.48 14.58
CA ARG A 170 -7.52 -10.97 14.59
C ARG A 170 -7.93 -11.58 15.93
N LYS A 171 -7.59 -10.91 17.04
CA LYS A 171 -7.92 -11.37 18.39
C LYS A 171 -9.42 -11.22 18.70
N ARG A 172 -10.04 -10.15 18.20
CA ARG A 172 -11.41 -9.74 18.58
C ARG A 172 -12.47 -10.24 17.63
N LEU A 173 -12.17 -10.21 16.34
CA LEU A 173 -13.06 -10.62 15.29
C LEU A 173 -12.66 -12.03 14.88
N SER A 174 -13.50 -13.01 15.22
CA SER A 174 -13.35 -14.36 14.68
C SER A 174 -13.60 -14.31 13.18
N GLY A 175 -12.53 -14.23 12.39
CA GLY A 175 -12.56 -14.32 10.93
C GLY A 175 -12.05 -15.69 10.49
N VAL A 176 -12.64 -16.25 9.44
CA VAL A 176 -11.96 -17.36 8.76
C VAL A 176 -10.81 -16.77 7.99
N ARG A 177 -9.59 -17.22 8.32
CA ARG A 177 -8.37 -16.73 7.69
C ARG A 177 -8.44 -17.04 6.20
N GLN A 178 -8.45 -16.00 5.39
CA GLN A 178 -8.28 -16.14 3.95
C GLN A 178 -6.78 -16.23 3.64
N HIS A 179 -6.45 -17.18 2.77
CA HIS A 179 -5.16 -17.33 2.14
C HIS A 179 -5.30 -16.90 0.69
N THR A 180 -4.57 -15.87 0.31
CA THR A 180 -4.61 -15.30 -1.03
C THR A 180 -3.26 -15.49 -1.70
N PHE A 181 -3.27 -16.08 -2.89
CA PHE A 181 -2.14 -16.11 -3.81
C PHE A 181 -2.43 -15.17 -4.98
N ILE A 182 -1.39 -14.50 -5.46
CA ILE A 182 -1.47 -13.50 -6.53
C ILE A 182 -0.63 -14.01 -7.69
N VAL A 183 -1.29 -14.38 -8.79
CA VAL A 183 -0.60 -14.69 -10.05
C VAL A 183 -0.37 -13.37 -10.78
N ARG A 184 0.90 -13.05 -11.03
CA ARG A 184 1.29 -11.78 -11.67
C ARG A 184 1.59 -11.99 -13.14
N VAL A 185 0.91 -11.23 -13.97
CA VAL A 185 0.90 -11.40 -15.42
C VAL A 185 1.37 -10.13 -16.10
N ALA A 186 2.36 -10.25 -16.98
CA ALA A 186 2.83 -9.17 -17.82
C ALA A 186 2.42 -9.39 -19.28
N LEU A 187 2.49 -8.34 -20.08
CA LEU A 187 2.25 -8.35 -21.54
C LEU A 187 0.82 -8.67 -22.00
N LEU A 188 -0.07 -9.14 -21.11
CA LEU A 188 -1.48 -9.37 -21.37
C LEU A 188 -2.35 -8.35 -20.63
N GLY A 189 -3.42 -7.90 -21.28
CA GLY A 189 -4.47 -7.13 -20.63
C GLY A 189 -5.49 -8.02 -19.91
N GLU A 190 -6.27 -7.43 -19.01
CA GLU A 190 -7.26 -8.15 -18.17
C GLU A 190 -8.17 -9.07 -18.98
N SER A 191 -8.70 -8.61 -20.11
CA SER A 191 -9.63 -9.40 -20.92
C SER A 191 -9.00 -10.67 -21.50
N ALA A 192 -7.71 -10.62 -21.84
CA ALA A 192 -7.00 -11.80 -22.36
C ALA A 192 -6.72 -12.81 -21.24
N VAL A 193 -6.37 -12.33 -20.04
CA VAL A 193 -6.17 -13.17 -18.85
C VAL A 193 -7.48 -13.81 -18.40
N SER A 194 -8.57 -13.04 -18.34
CA SER A 194 -9.89 -13.57 -18.01
C SER A 194 -10.39 -14.57 -19.07
N GLU A 195 -10.08 -14.35 -20.34
CA GLU A 195 -10.41 -15.30 -21.40
C GLU A 195 -9.65 -16.63 -21.25
N SER A 196 -8.36 -16.61 -20.90
CA SER A 196 -7.59 -17.85 -20.69
C SER A 196 -8.08 -18.66 -19.47
N LEU A 197 -8.69 -17.99 -18.48
CA LEU A 197 -9.21 -18.64 -17.26
C LEU A 197 -10.69 -19.00 -17.32
N ARG A 198 -11.44 -18.59 -18.36
CA ARG A 198 -12.90 -18.67 -18.43
C ARG A 198 -13.50 -20.05 -18.12
N ASP A 199 -12.95 -21.09 -18.74
CA ASP A 199 -13.46 -22.46 -18.58
C ASP A 199 -13.16 -23.03 -17.19
N TRP A 200 -12.00 -22.67 -16.63
CA TRP A 200 -11.61 -23.03 -15.28
C TRP A 200 -12.46 -22.29 -14.24
N GLU A 201 -12.68 -20.98 -14.41
CA GLU A 201 -13.52 -20.17 -13.52
C GLU A 201 -14.96 -20.69 -13.42
N SER A 202 -15.49 -21.17 -14.54
CA SER A 202 -16.82 -21.78 -14.61
C SER A 202 -16.95 -23.05 -13.77
N ASN A 203 -15.83 -23.66 -13.38
CA ASN A 203 -15.73 -24.89 -12.60
C ASN A 203 -14.93 -24.70 -11.29
N LEU A 204 -14.93 -23.49 -10.73
CA LEU A 204 -14.17 -23.21 -9.51
C LEU A 204 -14.55 -24.13 -8.35
N PRO A 205 -13.56 -24.67 -7.61
CA PRO A 205 -13.84 -25.41 -6.39
C PRO A 205 -14.61 -24.56 -5.38
N SER A 206 -15.47 -25.22 -4.59
CA SER A 206 -16.17 -24.54 -3.50
C SER A 206 -15.17 -23.92 -2.52
N GLY A 207 -15.44 -22.68 -2.10
CA GLY A 207 -14.59 -21.93 -1.18
C GLY A 207 -13.45 -21.16 -1.84
N VAL A 208 -13.32 -21.19 -3.18
CA VAL A 208 -12.33 -20.41 -3.92
C VAL A 208 -13.00 -19.19 -4.56
N SER A 209 -12.35 -18.03 -4.47
CA SER A 209 -12.74 -16.81 -5.20
C SER A 209 -11.60 -16.27 -6.05
N VAL A 210 -11.92 -15.78 -7.24
CA VAL A 210 -10.98 -15.14 -8.16
C VAL A 210 -11.34 -13.66 -8.32
N ALA A 211 -10.34 -12.79 -8.29
CA ALA A 211 -10.49 -11.38 -8.59
C ALA A 211 -9.33 -10.88 -9.46
N TYR A 212 -9.65 -9.96 -10.38
CA TYR A 212 -8.68 -9.36 -11.30
C TYR A 212 -8.38 -7.92 -10.87
N LEU A 213 -7.12 -7.53 -10.97
CA LEU A 213 -6.72 -6.14 -10.83
C LEU A 213 -5.74 -5.80 -11.96
N ALA A 214 -6.21 -5.00 -12.92
CA ALA A 214 -5.37 -4.48 -13.99
C ALA A 214 -4.68 -3.18 -13.58
N SER A 215 -3.40 -3.09 -13.91
CA SER A 215 -2.60 -1.88 -13.84
C SER A 215 -1.77 -1.73 -15.12
N LEU A 216 -1.05 -0.62 -15.27
CA LEU A 216 -0.29 -0.36 -16.48
C LEU A 216 0.87 -1.37 -16.62
N GLY A 217 0.73 -2.30 -17.56
CA GLY A 217 1.74 -3.31 -17.88
C GLY A 217 1.76 -4.53 -16.94
N ASP A 218 0.81 -4.64 -16.01
CA ASP A 218 0.72 -5.74 -15.04
C ASP A 218 -0.75 -6.04 -14.69
N VAL A 219 -1.10 -7.33 -14.69
CA VAL A 219 -2.41 -7.83 -14.25
C VAL A 219 -2.17 -8.79 -13.08
N GLU A 220 -2.85 -8.54 -11.97
CA GLU A 220 -2.88 -9.44 -10.81
C GLU A 220 -4.16 -10.30 -10.86
N VAL A 221 -3.99 -11.62 -10.77
CA VAL A 221 -5.10 -12.57 -10.53
C VAL A 221 -5.01 -13.05 -9.09
N LYS A 222 -5.92 -12.55 -8.23
CA LYS A 222 -5.97 -12.88 -6.82
C LYS A 222 -6.88 -14.09 -6.61
N ILE A 223 -6.33 -15.16 -6.07
CA ILE A 223 -7.03 -16.41 -5.79
C ILE A 223 -7.04 -16.62 -4.29
N SER A 224 -8.23 -16.64 -3.69
CA SER A 224 -8.40 -16.73 -2.24
C SER A 224 -9.21 -17.95 -1.83
N SER A 225 -8.81 -18.58 -0.72
CA SER A 225 -9.56 -19.65 -0.05
C SER A 225 -9.25 -19.67 1.46
N GLU A 226 -10.13 -20.29 2.24
CA GLU A 226 -9.87 -20.63 3.65
C GLU A 226 -8.76 -21.68 3.79
N SER A 227 -8.48 -22.45 2.74
CA SER A 227 -7.39 -23.43 2.69
C SER A 227 -6.21 -22.87 1.90
N ALA A 228 -5.08 -22.66 2.59
CA ALA A 228 -3.82 -22.22 1.98
C ALA A 228 -3.42 -23.10 0.79
N ARG A 229 -3.46 -24.42 1.00
CA ARG A 229 -3.15 -25.41 -0.03
C ARG A 229 -4.06 -25.31 -1.24
N GLN A 230 -5.37 -25.12 -1.02
CA GLN A 230 -6.32 -25.01 -2.12
C GLN A 230 -6.10 -23.72 -2.93
N ALA A 231 -5.83 -22.60 -2.25
CA ALA A 231 -5.52 -21.33 -2.92
C ALA A 231 -4.23 -21.43 -3.75
N GLU A 232 -3.19 -22.06 -3.21
CA GLU A 232 -1.91 -22.28 -3.89
C GLU A 232 -2.04 -23.20 -5.11
N GLU A 233 -2.72 -24.34 -4.96
CA GLU A 233 -2.98 -25.28 -6.06
C GLU A 233 -3.78 -24.60 -7.19
N CYS A 234 -4.78 -23.80 -6.83
CA CYS A 234 -5.57 -23.02 -7.80
C CYS A 234 -4.74 -21.92 -8.48
N ALA A 235 -3.84 -21.24 -7.75
CA ALA A 235 -2.95 -20.24 -8.31
C ALA A 235 -1.93 -20.83 -9.28
N THR A 236 -1.40 -22.00 -8.95
CA THR A 236 -0.49 -22.76 -9.83
C THR A 236 -1.22 -23.14 -11.13
N LEU A 237 -2.43 -23.68 -11.03
CA LEU A 237 -3.23 -24.04 -12.20
C LEU A 237 -3.60 -22.80 -13.05
N ALA A 238 -4.00 -21.70 -12.42
CA ALA A 238 -4.25 -20.45 -13.14
C ALA A 238 -3.00 -19.97 -13.89
N ALA A 239 -1.83 -20.05 -13.25
CA ALA A 239 -0.57 -19.69 -13.88
C ALA A 239 -0.25 -20.56 -15.09
N GLU A 240 -0.45 -21.88 -15.00
CA GLU A 240 -0.28 -22.82 -16.12
C GLU A 240 -1.22 -22.50 -17.29
N LEU A 241 -2.48 -22.13 -17.01
CA LEU A 241 -3.46 -21.77 -18.03
C LEU A 241 -3.16 -20.42 -18.71
N ILE A 242 -2.56 -19.47 -17.99
CA ILE A 242 -2.14 -18.18 -18.54
C ILE A 242 -0.85 -18.33 -19.36
N GLY A 243 0.08 -19.18 -18.91
CA GLY A 243 1.32 -19.49 -19.61
C GLY A 243 2.44 -18.47 -19.43
N ASP A 244 3.27 -18.27 -20.46
CA ASP A 244 4.56 -17.56 -20.42
C ASP A 244 4.50 -16.08 -19.99
N SER A 245 3.29 -15.51 -19.95
CA SER A 245 3.07 -14.16 -19.46
C SER A 245 3.10 -14.04 -17.93
N VAL A 246 3.06 -15.16 -17.21
CA VAL A 246 3.19 -15.18 -15.74
C VAL A 246 4.66 -15.04 -15.36
N TYR A 247 4.96 -14.04 -14.54
CA TYR A 247 6.34 -13.83 -14.04
C TYR A 247 6.51 -14.10 -12.54
N ALA A 248 5.41 -14.25 -11.79
CA ALA A 248 5.45 -14.60 -10.37
C ALA A 248 4.13 -15.16 -9.86
N ILE A 249 4.21 -15.96 -8.79
CA ILE A 249 3.08 -16.33 -7.94
C ILE A 249 3.48 -15.96 -6.50
N ASP A 250 2.79 -14.98 -5.92
CA ASP A 250 3.10 -14.48 -4.58
C ASP A 250 2.03 -14.91 -3.58
N GLU A 251 2.44 -15.34 -2.38
CA GLU A 251 1.51 -15.30 -1.25
C GLU A 251 1.27 -13.84 -0.88
N ALA A 252 0.03 -13.38 -0.81
CA ALA A 252 -0.30 -11.96 -0.68
C ALA A 252 0.23 -11.30 0.62
N ARG A 253 0.57 -12.12 1.61
CA ARG A 253 1.16 -11.72 2.90
C ARG A 253 2.70 -11.64 2.87
N ALA A 254 3.33 -12.17 1.82
CA ALA A 254 4.76 -12.10 1.59
C ALA A 254 5.14 -10.82 0.82
N LEU A 255 6.44 -10.62 0.64
CA LEU A 255 6.93 -9.56 -0.24
C LEU A 255 6.43 -9.83 -1.66
N ARG A 256 5.67 -8.88 -2.22
CA ARG A 256 5.15 -9.01 -3.58
C ARG A 256 6.25 -8.82 -4.60
N SER A 257 6.33 -9.73 -5.55
CA SER A 257 7.23 -9.65 -6.70
C SER A 257 6.80 -8.51 -7.61
N THR A 258 7.76 -7.79 -8.16
CA THR A 258 7.57 -6.84 -9.27
C THR A 258 8.34 -7.34 -10.49
N LEU A 259 8.02 -6.82 -11.68
CA LEU A 259 8.81 -7.09 -12.89
C LEU A 259 10.30 -6.80 -12.70
N ALA A 260 10.65 -5.69 -12.02
CA ALA A 260 12.03 -5.35 -11.72
C ALA A 260 12.69 -6.42 -10.82
N SER A 261 12.01 -6.88 -9.77
CA SER A 261 12.54 -7.93 -8.89
C SER A 261 12.70 -9.27 -9.62
N ALA A 262 11.76 -9.63 -10.51
CA ALA A 262 11.81 -10.85 -11.28
C ALA A 262 12.99 -10.83 -12.28
N VAL A 263 13.19 -9.71 -12.98
CA VAL A 263 14.35 -9.53 -13.87
C VAL A 263 15.66 -9.64 -13.10
N LEU A 264 15.79 -8.94 -11.97
CA LEU A 264 17.01 -9.00 -11.16
C LEU A 264 17.26 -10.40 -10.60
N HIS A 265 16.21 -11.13 -10.20
CA HIS A 265 16.33 -12.50 -9.75
C HIS A 265 16.83 -13.43 -10.86
N LEU A 266 16.22 -13.38 -12.05
CA LEU A 266 16.65 -14.17 -13.21
C LEU A 266 18.10 -13.90 -13.60
N MET A 267 18.53 -12.64 -13.59
CA MET A 267 19.92 -12.28 -13.89
C MET A 267 20.90 -12.83 -12.83
N ARG A 268 20.54 -12.81 -11.54
CA ARG A 268 21.35 -13.44 -10.48
C ARG A 268 21.49 -14.94 -10.69
N GLU A 269 20.40 -15.63 -11.03
CA GLU A 269 20.44 -17.08 -11.25
C GLU A 269 21.32 -17.47 -12.45
N GLN A 270 21.45 -16.56 -13.42
CA GLN A 270 22.26 -16.76 -14.62
C GLN A 270 23.70 -16.24 -14.48
N ASP A 271 24.07 -15.67 -13.33
CA ASP A 271 25.36 -14.98 -13.12
C ASP A 271 25.61 -13.88 -14.17
N GLU A 272 24.54 -13.19 -14.57
CA GLU A 272 24.57 -12.10 -15.54
C GLU A 272 24.39 -10.73 -14.87
N THR A 273 24.85 -9.70 -15.57
CA THR A 273 24.76 -8.30 -15.14
C THR A 273 23.87 -7.48 -16.07
N LEU A 274 23.22 -6.45 -15.54
CA LEU A 274 22.32 -5.58 -16.29
C LEU A 274 22.82 -4.13 -16.27
N ALA A 275 22.67 -3.44 -17.40
CA ALA A 275 22.82 -1.99 -17.50
C ALA A 275 21.70 -1.39 -18.36
N THR A 276 21.39 -0.10 -18.18
CA THR A 276 20.33 0.57 -18.94
C THR A 276 20.85 1.81 -19.67
N VAL A 277 20.28 2.06 -20.86
CA VAL A 277 20.45 3.34 -21.56
C VAL A 277 19.06 3.88 -21.88
N GLU A 278 18.74 5.05 -21.33
CA GLU A 278 17.39 5.60 -21.31
C GLU A 278 17.28 6.90 -22.08
N SER A 279 16.13 7.15 -22.71
CA SER A 279 15.78 8.45 -23.28
C SER A 279 14.49 8.94 -22.66
N LEU A 280 13.33 8.58 -23.23
CA LEU A 280 12.02 9.05 -22.78
C LEU A 280 11.71 8.79 -21.29
N THR A 281 12.24 7.71 -20.73
CA THR A 281 12.02 7.32 -19.33
C THR A 281 12.84 8.14 -18.34
N GLY A 282 13.88 8.86 -18.80
CA GLY A 282 14.62 9.81 -17.98
C GLY A 282 15.33 9.23 -16.76
N GLY A 283 15.56 7.92 -16.70
CA GLY A 283 16.09 7.23 -15.52
C GLY A 283 15.04 6.44 -14.74
N GLY A 284 13.77 6.45 -15.15
CA GLY A 284 12.70 5.71 -14.49
C GLY A 284 12.90 4.20 -14.51
N LEU A 285 13.53 3.62 -15.55
CA LEU A 285 13.83 2.18 -15.56
C LEU A 285 14.96 1.86 -14.57
N ALA A 286 16.02 2.67 -14.55
CA ALA A 286 17.08 2.56 -13.55
C ALA A 286 16.50 2.65 -12.14
N GLN A 287 15.61 3.61 -11.87
CA GLN A 287 14.94 3.77 -10.58
C GLN A 287 14.18 2.49 -10.18
N LEU A 288 13.33 1.96 -11.06
CA LEU A 288 12.56 0.73 -10.80
C LEU A 288 13.46 -0.45 -10.41
N LEU A 289 14.64 -0.58 -11.04
CA LEU A 289 15.62 -1.61 -10.71
C LEU A 289 16.28 -1.34 -9.36
N THR A 290 16.73 -0.11 -9.12
CA THR A 290 17.45 0.26 -7.89
C THR A 290 16.56 0.36 -6.65
N ASP A 291 15.24 0.48 -6.81
CA ASP A 291 14.27 0.44 -5.72
C ASP A 291 14.19 -0.96 -5.06
N ILE A 292 14.70 -2.00 -5.74
CA ILE A 292 14.77 -3.36 -5.20
C ILE A 292 16.04 -3.52 -4.35
N PRO A 293 15.92 -3.88 -3.05
CA PRO A 293 17.07 -4.16 -2.21
C PRO A 293 18.03 -5.20 -2.83
N GLY A 294 19.33 -4.93 -2.75
CA GLY A 294 20.37 -5.80 -3.31
C GLY A 294 20.56 -5.68 -4.82
N ALA A 295 19.89 -4.75 -5.52
CA ALA A 295 20.05 -4.57 -6.96
C ALA A 295 21.50 -4.36 -7.41
N SER A 296 22.37 -3.81 -6.56
CA SER A 296 23.79 -3.58 -6.84
C SER A 296 24.61 -4.85 -7.13
N GLU A 297 24.07 -6.03 -6.82
CA GLU A 297 24.70 -7.32 -7.16
C GLU A 297 24.66 -7.61 -8.67
N VAL A 298 23.67 -7.05 -9.37
CA VAL A 298 23.40 -7.33 -10.80
C VAL A 298 23.45 -6.05 -11.64
N TYR A 299 22.85 -4.98 -11.15
CA TYR A 299 22.67 -3.75 -11.90
C TYR A 299 23.91 -2.87 -11.80
N LEU A 300 24.64 -2.77 -12.91
CA LEU A 300 25.90 -2.01 -13.01
C LEU A 300 25.68 -0.49 -13.05
N GLY A 301 24.47 -0.07 -13.42
CA GLY A 301 24.11 1.33 -13.61
C GLY A 301 23.55 1.61 -15.00
N GLY A 302 23.45 2.89 -15.35
CA GLY A 302 22.90 3.28 -16.64
C GLY A 302 23.20 4.72 -17.04
N ALA A 303 22.81 5.07 -18.25
CA ALA A 303 22.99 6.39 -18.83
C ALA A 303 21.66 6.98 -19.31
N VAL A 304 21.39 8.24 -18.97
CA VAL A 304 20.25 8.99 -19.50
C VAL A 304 20.71 9.83 -20.69
N THR A 305 20.29 9.45 -21.89
CA THR A 305 20.67 10.03 -23.19
C THR A 305 19.52 10.81 -23.83
N TYR A 306 18.95 11.75 -23.08
CA TYR A 306 17.74 12.47 -23.46
C TYR A 306 17.89 13.27 -24.77
N GLN A 307 19.08 13.83 -25.02
CA GLN A 307 19.39 14.56 -26.25
C GLN A 307 20.12 13.70 -27.28
N ALA A 308 19.97 14.02 -28.57
CA ALA A 308 20.63 13.30 -29.67
C ALA A 308 22.16 13.27 -29.52
N GLY A 309 22.78 14.38 -29.11
CA GLY A 309 24.23 14.42 -28.84
C GLY A 309 24.66 13.45 -27.75
N CYS A 310 23.86 13.30 -26.68
CA CYS A 310 24.12 12.33 -25.62
C CYS A 310 23.98 10.88 -26.11
N LYS A 311 23.04 10.59 -27.04
CA LYS A 311 22.93 9.25 -27.66
C LYS A 311 24.19 8.89 -28.44
N HIS A 312 24.80 9.86 -29.12
CA HIS A 312 26.07 9.64 -29.81
C HIS A 312 27.24 9.48 -28.82
N GLN A 313 27.37 10.40 -27.87
CA GLN A 313 28.53 10.46 -26.98
C GLN A 313 28.56 9.34 -25.93
N LEU A 314 27.41 8.96 -25.38
CA LEU A 314 27.32 8.05 -24.24
C LEU A 314 26.80 6.66 -24.63
N ALA A 315 25.97 6.57 -25.68
CA ALA A 315 25.41 5.29 -26.15
C ALA A 315 25.93 4.89 -27.54
N VAL A 316 26.95 5.60 -28.05
CA VAL A 316 27.67 5.29 -29.29
C VAL A 316 26.76 5.09 -30.51
N VAL A 317 25.59 5.74 -30.51
CA VAL A 317 24.64 5.68 -31.62
C VAL A 317 25.21 6.50 -32.79
N PRO A 318 25.32 5.95 -34.02
CA PRO A 318 25.83 6.70 -35.16
C PRO A 318 24.97 7.94 -35.48
N GLU A 319 25.60 9.09 -35.69
CA GLU A 319 24.88 10.33 -36.03
C GLU A 319 24.06 10.19 -37.32
N GLU A 320 24.60 9.48 -38.31
CA GLU A 320 23.92 9.21 -39.58
C GLU A 320 22.62 8.41 -39.39
N MET A 321 22.58 7.50 -38.42
CA MET A 321 21.36 6.74 -38.11
C MET A 321 20.28 7.68 -37.56
N MET A 322 20.65 8.58 -36.65
CA MET A 322 19.72 9.53 -36.05
C MET A 322 19.27 10.62 -37.04
N SER A 323 20.15 11.05 -37.96
CA SER A 323 19.80 12.04 -38.98
C SER A 323 18.84 11.50 -40.04
N THR A 324 18.95 10.20 -40.37
CA THR A 324 18.10 9.55 -41.37
C THR A 324 16.77 9.03 -40.80
N ARG A 325 16.78 8.49 -39.57
CA ARG A 325 15.61 7.83 -38.97
C ARG A 325 14.94 8.64 -37.86
N GLY A 326 15.58 9.68 -37.37
CA GLY A 326 15.18 10.36 -36.13
C GLY A 326 15.62 9.59 -34.89
N THR A 327 15.30 10.13 -33.71
CA THR A 327 15.65 9.52 -32.41
C THR A 327 14.59 8.57 -31.86
N VAL A 328 13.41 8.52 -32.49
CA VAL A 328 12.29 7.65 -32.14
C VAL A 328 12.16 6.58 -33.23
N ASP A 329 13.10 5.63 -33.23
CA ASP A 329 13.18 4.53 -34.19
C ASP A 329 13.66 3.26 -33.49
N ALA A 330 13.10 2.10 -33.88
CA ALA A 330 13.43 0.81 -33.25
C ALA A 330 14.91 0.42 -33.41
N GLN A 331 15.56 0.81 -34.51
CA GLN A 331 17.00 0.56 -34.72
C GLN A 331 17.86 1.46 -33.83
N VAL A 332 17.41 2.69 -33.55
CA VAL A 332 18.11 3.58 -32.61
C VAL A 332 18.02 3.01 -31.20
N ALA A 333 16.85 2.53 -30.76
CA ALA A 333 16.72 1.85 -29.48
C ALA A 333 17.61 0.60 -29.37
N LYS A 334 17.68 -0.22 -30.44
CA LYS A 334 18.56 -1.39 -30.49
C LYS A 334 20.04 -1.01 -30.47
N ALA A 335 20.43 0.10 -31.10
CA ALA A 335 21.79 0.61 -31.07
C ALA A 335 22.18 1.11 -29.68
N MET A 336 21.27 1.77 -28.97
CA MET A 336 21.50 2.22 -27.59
C MET A 336 21.74 1.06 -26.59
N ALA A 337 21.15 -0.11 -26.85
CA ALA A 337 21.25 -1.27 -25.98
C ALA A 337 22.47 -2.18 -26.25
N ARG A 338 23.30 -1.87 -27.26
CA ARG A 338 24.47 -2.65 -27.67
C ARG A 338 25.75 -2.01 -27.17
#